data_AF-A0A3E2YU24-F1
#
_entry.id   AF-A0A3E2YU24-F1
#
_cell.length_a   1.000
_cell.length_b   1.000
_cell.length_c   1.000
_cell.angle_alpha   90.00
_cell.angle_beta   90.00
_cell.angle_gamma   90.00
#
_symmetry.space_group_name_H-M   'P 1'
#
loop_
_entity.id
_entity.type
_entity.pdbx_description
1 polymer ?
#
loop_
_entity_poly.entity_id
_entity_poly.type
_entity_poly.pdbx_seq_one_letter_code
_entity_poly.pdbx_strand_id
1 'polypeptide(L)'
;MRRYTSLDVDEAGLARLAEIVGLVADDLAAAAPPATGDGPTTPGRAAGRPRAAGGSPAEPGEAVAAGLRQLAAETRQVADLMRVVAGSVTAIDEIVAEQFAALARDRPDDR
;
A
#
# COMPACT_ATOMS: atom_id res chain seq x y z
N MET A 1 -2.18 -18.99 -31.93
CA MET A 1 -1.28 -18.27 -31.01
C MET A 1 -1.96 -16.97 -30.58
N ARG A 2 -2.44 -16.88 -29.34
CA ARG A 2 -2.99 -15.63 -28.79
C ARG A 2 -1.83 -14.68 -28.50
N ARG A 3 -1.79 -13.54 -29.19
CA ARG A 3 -0.96 -12.40 -28.78
C ARG A 3 -1.54 -11.91 -27.46
N TYR A 4 -0.78 -12.03 -26.37
CA TYR A 4 -1.05 -11.20 -25.20
C TYR A 4 -0.76 -9.78 -25.66
N THR A 5 -1.83 -9.00 -25.84
CA THR A 5 -1.74 -7.54 -25.98
C THR A 5 -0.88 -7.05 -24.82
N SER A 6 0.14 -6.24 -25.09
CA SER A 6 0.75 -5.44 -24.03
C SER A 6 -0.41 -4.79 -23.29
N LEU A 7 -0.48 -4.99 -21.99
CA LEU A 7 -1.20 -4.00 -21.19
C LEU A 7 -0.45 -2.70 -21.50
N ASP A 8 -1.07 -1.79 -22.24
CA ASP A 8 -0.63 -0.40 -22.29
C ASP A 8 -0.81 0.15 -20.86
N VAL A 9 0.17 -0.17 -20.01
CA VAL A 9 0.25 0.36 -18.65
C VAL A 9 0.78 1.77 -18.82
N ASP A 10 -0.14 2.72 -19.00
CA ASP A 10 0.18 4.14 -18.95
C ASP A 10 0.61 4.51 -17.52
N GLU A 11 1.78 5.14 -17.39
CA GLU A 11 2.35 5.62 -16.13
C GLU A 11 1.32 6.47 -15.37
N ALA A 12 0.64 7.40 -16.06
CA ALA A 12 -0.32 8.29 -15.45
C ALA A 12 -1.54 7.52 -14.93
N GLY A 13 -2.00 6.51 -15.66
CA GLY A 13 -3.04 5.59 -15.22
C GLY A 13 -2.66 4.82 -13.95
N LEU A 14 -1.43 4.31 -13.87
CA LEU A 14 -0.95 3.55 -12.72
C LEU A 14 -0.68 4.44 -11.50
N ALA A 15 -0.13 5.65 -11.71
CA ALA A 15 0.05 6.65 -10.66
C ALA A 15 -1.29 7.07 -10.06
N ARG A 16 -2.30 7.34 -10.91
CA ARG A 16 -3.66 7.66 -10.46
C ARG A 16 -4.30 6.52 -9.69
N LEU A 17 -4.08 5.28 -10.11
CA LEU A 17 -4.55 4.11 -9.35
C LEU A 17 -3.88 4.03 -7.98
N ALA A 18 -2.57 4.28 -7.90
CA ALA A 18 -1.84 4.31 -6.64
C ALA A 18 -2.36 5.39 -5.68
N GLU A 19 -2.76 6.56 -6.20
CA GLU A 19 -3.42 7.61 -5.41
C GLU A 19 -4.76 7.13 -4.85
N ILE A 20 -5.62 6.55 -5.69
CA ILE A 20 -6.93 6.03 -5.27
C ILE A 20 -6.76 4.95 -4.20
N VAL A 21 -5.84 4.00 -4.40
CA VAL A 21 -5.56 2.93 -3.44
C VAL A 21 -5.00 3.50 -2.14
N GLY A 22 -4.18 4.55 -2.22
CA GLY A 22 -3.69 5.28 -1.05
C GLY A 22 -4.81 5.92 -0.23
N LEU A 23 -5.77 6.58 -0.90
CA LEU A 23 -6.95 7.17 -0.25
C LEU A 23 -7.81 6.09 0.43
N VAL A 24 -8.02 4.94 -0.22
CA VAL A 24 -8.74 3.80 0.38
C VAL A 24 -8.00 3.31 1.64
N ALA A 25 -6.67 3.26 1.62
CA ALA A 25 -5.89 2.89 2.80
C ALA A 25 -6.07 3.90 3.95
N ASP A 26 -6.14 5.19 3.64
CA ASP A 26 -6.41 6.24 4.63
C ASP A 26 -7.82 6.13 5.22
N ASP A 27 -8.82 5.90 4.39
CA ASP A 27 -10.21 5.70 4.84
C ASP A 27 -10.34 4.46 5.73
N LEU A 28 -9.65 3.36 5.38
CA LEU A 28 -9.61 2.14 6.19
C LEU A 28 -8.91 2.38 7.54
N ALA A 29 -7.82 3.16 7.55
CA ALA A 29 -7.12 3.51 8.78
C ALA A 29 -7.97 4.41 9.68
N ALA A 30 -8.71 5.36 9.10
CA ALA A 30 -9.62 6.25 9.83
C ALA A 30 -10.86 5.52 10.37
N ALA A 31 -11.31 4.47 9.69
CA ALA A 31 -12.41 3.62 10.14
C ALA A 31 -12.02 2.70 11.32
N ALA A 32 -10.73 2.44 11.52
CA ALA A 32 -10.27 1.67 12.67
C ALA A 32 -10.30 2.56 13.93
N PRO A 33 -11.06 2.20 14.97
CA PRO A 33 -11.00 2.95 16.22
C PRO A 33 -9.56 2.94 16.77
N PRO A 34 -9.09 4.07 17.34
CA PRO A 34 -7.77 4.11 17.95
C PRO A 34 -7.69 3.02 19.01
N ALA A 35 -6.56 2.31 19.08
CA ALA A 35 -6.36 1.31 20.11
C ALA A 35 -6.58 1.99 21.45
N THR A 36 -7.70 1.70 22.11
CA THR A 36 -7.96 2.18 23.46
C THR A 36 -6.97 1.49 24.39
N GLY A 37 -5.82 2.13 24.59
CA GLY A 37 -5.08 1.97 25.82
C GLY A 37 -5.93 2.54 26.95
N ASP A 38 -6.30 1.66 27.88
CA ASP A 38 -6.93 1.94 29.17
C ASP A 38 -8.21 2.80 29.14
N GLY A 39 -9.35 2.11 29.10
CA GLY A 39 -10.60 2.69 29.57
C GLY A 39 -10.46 3.23 31.00
N PRO A 40 -11.24 4.26 31.39
CA PRO A 40 -11.08 4.93 32.67
C PRO A 40 -11.19 3.93 33.81
N THR A 41 -10.15 3.84 34.64
CA THR A 41 -10.23 3.15 35.92
C THR A 41 -11.25 3.88 36.79
N THR A 42 -12.47 3.34 36.85
CA THR A 42 -13.52 3.82 37.75
C THR A 42 -12.94 3.94 39.17
N PRO A 43 -12.94 5.11 39.81
CA PRO A 43 -12.39 5.25 41.15
C PRO A 43 -13.40 4.67 42.13
N GLY A 44 -13.22 3.40 42.50
CA GLY A 44 -13.98 2.80 43.59
C GLY A 44 -14.25 1.32 43.44
N ARG A 45 -13.25 0.47 43.67
CA ARG A 45 -13.48 -0.81 44.37
C ARG A 45 -12.19 -1.45 44.89
N ALA A 46 -12.12 -1.45 46.22
CA ALA A 46 -11.47 -2.38 47.14
C ALA A 46 -10.14 -3.04 46.76
N ALA A 47 -9.13 -2.78 47.60
CA ALA A 47 -7.89 -3.53 47.73
C ALA A 47 -8.16 -5.04 47.92
N GLY A 48 -7.51 -5.88 47.10
CA GLY A 48 -7.45 -7.32 47.33
C GLY A 48 -7.11 -8.17 46.10
N ARG A 49 -5.86 -8.65 46.06
CA ARG A 49 -5.31 -9.80 45.29
C ARG A 49 -4.69 -9.50 43.91
N PRO A 50 -3.47 -9.99 43.61
CA PRO A 50 -2.86 -9.85 42.29
C PRO A 50 -3.57 -10.81 41.33
N ARG A 51 -4.32 -10.29 40.36
CA ARG A 51 -4.90 -11.10 39.30
C ARG A 51 -3.85 -11.26 38.20
N ALA A 52 -3.54 -12.53 37.92
CA ALA A 52 -2.54 -13.01 37.00
C ALA A 52 -2.56 -12.29 35.64
N ALA A 53 -1.35 -12.14 35.07
CA ALA A 53 -1.12 -11.90 33.66
C ALA A 53 -1.72 -13.05 32.84
N GLY A 54 -3.01 -12.97 32.54
CA GLY A 54 -3.69 -13.74 31.52
C GLY A 54 -4.02 -12.77 30.40
N GLY A 55 -3.40 -12.94 29.23
CA GLY A 55 -3.77 -12.21 28.03
C GLY A 55 -5.26 -12.37 27.82
N SER A 56 -6.01 -11.27 27.98
CA SER A 56 -7.41 -11.28 27.60
C SER A 56 -7.45 -11.48 26.09
N PRO A 57 -8.30 -12.39 25.56
CA PRO A 57 -8.60 -12.36 24.15
C PRO A 57 -9.09 -10.94 23.85
N ALA A 58 -8.48 -10.30 22.86
CA ALA A 58 -8.90 -8.98 22.40
C ALA A 58 -10.42 -9.01 22.27
N GLU A 59 -11.12 -8.07 22.92
CA GLU A 59 -12.58 -8.02 22.79
C GLU A 59 -12.93 -7.98 21.29
N PRO A 60 -14.07 -8.54 20.85
CA PRO A 60 -14.41 -8.64 19.44
C PRO A 60 -14.23 -7.32 18.65
N GLY A 61 -14.42 -6.18 19.31
CA GLY A 61 -14.15 -4.86 18.73
C GLY A 61 -12.67 -4.57 18.45
N GLU A 62 -11.75 -5.00 19.31
CA GLU A 62 -10.30 -4.81 19.11
C GLU A 62 -9.75 -5.77 18.04
N ALA A 63 -10.29 -6.99 17.93
CA ALA A 63 -9.93 -7.91 16.86
C ALA A 63 -10.34 -7.34 15.47
N VAL A 64 -11.53 -6.76 15.38
CA VAL A 64 -12.01 -6.07 14.16
C VAL A 64 -11.16 -4.83 13.86
N ALA A 65 -10.85 -4.03 14.87
CA ALA A 65 -9.99 -2.85 14.71
C ALA A 65 -8.57 -3.23 14.24
N ALA A 66 -7.99 -4.28 14.81
CA ALA A 66 -6.69 -4.80 14.37
C ALA A 66 -6.73 -5.28 12.91
N GLY A 67 -7.80 -5.98 12.51
CA GLY A 67 -8.01 -6.40 11.12
C GLY A 67 -8.11 -5.23 10.14
N LEU A 68 -8.83 -4.16 10.51
CA LEU A 68 -8.94 -2.95 9.68
C LEU A 68 -7.59 -2.22 9.55
N ARG A 69 -6.80 -2.11 10.63
CA ARG A 69 -5.45 -1.53 10.58
C ARG A 69 -4.52 -2.36 9.70
N GLN A 70 -4.58 -3.68 9.80
CA GLN A 70 -3.80 -4.57 8.94
C GLN A 70 -4.18 -4.41 7.47
N LEU A 71 -5.47 -4.41 7.15
CA LEU A 71 -5.97 -4.22 5.79
C LEU A 71 -5.55 -2.86 5.21
N ALA A 72 -5.59 -1.79 6.02
CA ALA A 72 -5.11 -0.48 5.62
C ALA A 72 -3.61 -0.50 5.28
N ALA A 73 -2.79 -1.17 6.11
CA ALA A 73 -1.35 -1.30 5.87
C ALA A 73 -1.04 -2.08 4.57
N GLU A 74 -1.73 -3.20 4.35
CA GLU A 74 -1.59 -3.99 3.11
C GLU A 74 -2.03 -3.19 1.89
N THR A 75 -3.14 -2.45 1.99
CA THR A 75 -3.64 -1.58 0.90
C THR A 75 -2.63 -0.47 0.59
N ARG A 76 -2.01 0.14 1.60
CA ARG A 76 -0.95 1.14 1.42
C ARG A 76 0.29 0.54 0.76
N GLN A 77 0.68 -0.68 1.14
CA GLN A 77 1.79 -1.38 0.49
C GLN A 77 1.52 -1.62 -1.00
N VAL A 78 0.28 -1.97 -1.37
CA VAL A 78 -0.11 -2.11 -2.78
C VAL A 78 0.02 -0.78 -3.53
N ALA A 79 -0.43 0.34 -2.94
CA ALA A 79 -0.24 1.66 -3.54
C ALA A 79 1.24 2.00 -3.76
N ASP A 80 2.11 1.67 -2.79
CA ASP A 80 3.56 1.91 -2.91
C ASP A 80 4.17 1.07 -4.04
N LEU A 81 3.80 -0.21 -4.14
CA LEU A 81 4.24 -1.07 -5.24
C LEU A 81 3.79 -0.54 -6.61
N MET A 82 2.56 -0.01 -6.71
CA MET A 82 2.08 0.60 -7.94
C MET A 82 2.92 1.82 -8.35
N ARG A 83 3.34 2.67 -7.39
CA ARG A 83 4.24 3.80 -7.67
C ARG A 83 5.62 3.33 -8.16
N VAL A 84 6.16 2.28 -7.54
CA VAL A 84 7.44 1.69 -7.97
C VAL A 84 7.36 1.16 -9.39
N VAL A 85 6.28 0.46 -9.72
CA VAL A 85 6.06 -0.06 -11.07
C VAL A 85 5.91 1.10 -12.07
N ALA A 86 5.14 2.14 -11.72
CA ALA A 86 4.99 3.32 -12.58
C ALA A 86 6.34 3.97 -12.90
N GLY A 87 7.17 4.25 -11.88
CA GLY A 87 8.50 4.81 -12.08
C GLY A 87 9.45 3.88 -12.84
N SER A 88 9.28 2.55 -12.71
CA SER A 88 10.07 1.58 -13.49
C SER A 88 9.69 1.58 -14.97
N VAL A 89 8.40 1.76 -15.30
CA VAL A 89 7.93 1.90 -16.67
C VAL A 89 8.54 3.15 -17.30
N THR A 90 8.50 4.29 -16.60
CA THR A 90 9.14 5.55 -17.07
C THR A 90 10.61 5.36 -17.38
N ALA A 91 11.36 4.75 -16.45
CA ALA A 91 12.79 4.52 -16.63
C ALA A 91 13.10 3.59 -17.81
N ILE A 92 12.26 2.57 -18.05
CA ILE A 92 12.40 1.68 -19.21
C ILE A 92 12.12 2.45 -20.49
N ASP A 93 11.08 3.27 -20.54
CA ASP A 93 10.73 4.07 -21.72
C ASP A 93 11.84 5.05 -22.09
N GLU A 94 12.47 5.70 -21.10
CA GLU A 94 13.64 6.56 -21.30
C GLU A 94 14.83 5.78 -21.89
N ILE A 95 15.19 4.63 -21.29
CA ILE A 95 16.27 3.77 -21.78
C ILE A 95 16.02 3.31 -23.22
N VAL A 96 14.79 2.91 -23.52
CA VAL A 96 14.39 2.46 -24.86
C VAL A 96 14.49 3.61 -25.86
N ALA A 97 14.00 4.80 -25.51
CA ALA A 97 14.10 5.98 -26.35
C ALA A 97 15.56 6.38 -26.63
N GLU A 98 16.43 6.33 -25.61
CA GLU A 98 17.86 6.59 -25.75
C GLU A 98 18.55 5.56 -26.65
N GLN A 99 18.24 4.27 -26.50
CA GLN A 99 18.80 3.21 -27.34
C GLN A 99 18.37 3.35 -28.80
N PHE A 100 17.09 3.68 -29.06
CA PHE A 100 16.63 3.95 -30.42
C PHE A 100 17.28 5.20 -31.02
N ALA A 101 17.45 6.27 -30.24
CA ALA A 101 18.15 7.46 -30.69
C ALA A 101 19.64 7.20 -30.99
N ALA A 102 20.30 6.37 -30.18
CA ALA A 102 21.67 5.93 -30.44
C ALA A 102 21.75 5.08 -31.72
N LEU A 103 20.87 4.10 -31.90
CA LEU A 103 20.83 3.25 -33.09
C LEU A 103 20.53 4.04 -34.37
N ALA A 104 19.67 5.06 -34.29
CA ALA A 104 19.38 5.95 -35.43
C ALA A 104 20.59 6.80 -35.83
N ARG A 105 21.45 7.20 -34.88
CA ARG A 105 22.70 7.91 -35.16
C ARG A 105 23.81 6.99 -35.67
N ASP A 106 23.80 5.73 -35.25
CA ASP A 106 24.82 4.72 -35.59
C ASP A 106 24.52 3.95 -36.89
N ARG A 107 23.46 4.32 -37.61
CA ARG A 107 23.34 3.97 -39.03
C ARG A 107 24.19 4.96 -39.83
N PRO A 108 25.40 4.58 -40.30
CA PRO A 108 26.03 5.34 -41.36
C PRO A 108 25.09 5.30 -42.57
N ASP A 109 24.87 6.45 -43.21
CA ASP A 109 24.19 6.52 -44.49
C ASP A 109 24.67 5.38 -45.40
N ASP A 110 23.75 4.51 -45.82
CA ASP A 110 23.97 3.60 -46.93
C ASP A 110 24.34 4.47 -48.16
N ARG A 111 25.65 4.62 -48.39
CA ARG A 111 26.25 5.10 -49.65
C ARG A 111 27.01 3.95 -50.30
#